data_AF-A0A0N4UQS3-F1
#
_entry.id   AF-A0A0N4UQS3-F1
#
_cell.length_a   1.000
_cell.length_b   1.000
_cell.length_c   1.000
_cell.angle_alpha   90.00
_cell.angle_beta   90.00
_cell.angle_gamma   90.00
#
_symmetry.space_group_name_H-M   'P 1'
#
loop_
_entity.id
_entity.type
_entity.pdbx_description
1 polymer ?
#
loop_
_entity_poly.entity_id
_entity_poly.type
_entity_poly.pdbx_seq_one_letter_code
_entity_poly.pdbx_strand_id
1 'polypeptide(L)'
;MFGGRSVIVFFSSISLSRQPYQPCLLLKWPSVSILLDCALDLSSLASYLPETFKSARFSKLAHDHPLSSIKNLKRCGEHIFIDGPLEVHSMPLHCISMESVDAILISNWMSLIALPFFTENTGFHGTVYATDPTLYIGRLIMEELLEFFDRINREHKGNEWKEMDIFKTFPNLPSSDPREWRPFYSRADMENSLTRVQMTSFRESVNIHGVASAAAYSSGYSIGSCNWIIHTECEKVRQESLKDSSSTSNSSHHYWLSWLRWLQEQDISKLLGPTPSLVVIKAIPFSII
;
A
#
# COMPACT_ATOMS: atom_id res chain seq x y z
N MET A 1 8.14 -37.83 -20.14
CA MET A 1 8.62 -36.77 -19.20
C MET A 1 7.77 -35.54 -19.44
N PHE A 2 7.00 -35.08 -18.44
CA PHE A 2 6.22 -33.85 -18.57
C PHE A 2 7.19 -32.66 -18.69
N GLY A 3 7.51 -32.26 -19.93
CA GLY A 3 8.14 -30.98 -20.19
C GLY A 3 7.14 -29.89 -19.86
N GLY A 4 7.25 -29.30 -18.67
CA GLY A 4 6.44 -28.16 -18.26
C GLY A 4 6.64 -27.03 -19.26
N ARG A 5 5.64 -26.79 -20.11
CA ARG A 5 5.62 -25.65 -21.02
C ARG A 5 5.34 -24.41 -20.20
N SER A 6 6.37 -23.67 -19.77
CA SER A 6 6.19 -22.36 -19.16
C SER A 6 5.40 -21.45 -20.11
N VAL A 7 4.17 -21.09 -19.74
CA VAL A 7 3.41 -20.04 -20.40
C VAL A 7 3.78 -18.73 -19.70
N ILE A 8 4.26 -17.76 -20.46
CA ILE A 8 4.57 -16.42 -19.96
C ILE A 8 3.26 -15.67 -19.85
N VAL A 9 2.78 -15.44 -18.63
CA VAL A 9 1.67 -14.52 -18.39
C VAL A 9 2.24 -13.10 -18.47
N PHE A 10 1.81 -12.33 -19.47
CA PHE A 10 2.10 -10.90 -19.50
C PHE A 10 1.16 -10.21 -18.52
N PHE A 11 1.70 -9.81 -17.37
CA PHE A 11 1.08 -8.82 -16.50
C PHE A 11 1.98 -7.61 -16.43
N SER A 12 1.39 -6.42 -16.29
CA SER A 12 2.15 -5.27 -15.84
C SER A 12 2.01 -5.14 -14.33
N SER A 13 3.11 -4.80 -13.66
CA SER A 13 3.11 -4.38 -12.26
C SER A 13 3.55 -2.94 -12.19
N ILE A 14 2.79 -2.13 -11.47
CA ILE A 14 3.15 -0.74 -11.20
C ILE A 14 3.31 -0.62 -9.69
N SER A 15 4.52 -0.28 -9.24
CA SER A 15 4.73 0.10 -7.84
C SER A 15 4.22 1.50 -7.61
N LEU A 16 3.32 1.60 -6.65
CA LEU A 16 2.57 2.81 -6.34
C LEU A 16 3.09 3.52 -5.10
N SER A 17 3.63 2.75 -4.15
CA SER A 17 4.32 3.29 -2.99
C SER A 17 5.78 3.62 -3.31
N ARG A 18 6.27 4.70 -2.70
CA ARG A 18 7.71 5.06 -2.70
C ARG A 18 8.49 4.34 -1.60
N GLN A 19 7.81 3.71 -0.65
CA GLN A 19 8.41 3.07 0.51
C GLN A 19 8.53 1.56 0.28
N PRO A 20 9.74 0.98 0.27
CA PRO A 20 9.94 -0.44 -0.02
C PRO A 20 9.33 -1.37 1.04
N TYR A 21 9.08 -0.86 2.26
CA TYR A 21 8.48 -1.58 3.37
C TYR A 21 6.94 -1.49 3.42
N GLN A 22 6.33 -0.69 2.55
CA GLN A 22 4.88 -0.57 2.42
C GLN A 22 4.52 -0.69 0.93
N PRO A 23 4.56 -1.90 0.34
CA PRO A 23 4.25 -2.05 -1.06
C PRO A 23 2.78 -1.73 -1.32
N CYS A 24 2.53 -1.18 -2.50
CA CYS A 24 1.20 -1.01 -3.07
C CYS A 24 1.40 -1.24 -4.56
N LEU A 25 0.86 -2.35 -5.09
CA LEU A 25 1.18 -2.82 -6.44
C LEU A 25 -0.12 -3.01 -7.23
N LEU A 26 -0.26 -2.32 -8.35
CA LEU A 26 -1.34 -2.59 -9.28
C LEU A 26 -0.89 -3.64 -10.30
N LEU A 27 -1.57 -4.78 -10.29
CA LEU A 27 -1.32 -5.93 -11.14
C LEU A 27 -2.40 -5.96 -12.22
N LYS A 28 -2.00 -5.79 -13.48
CA LYS A 28 -2.95 -5.77 -14.59
C LYS A 28 -2.74 -6.95 -15.51
N TRP A 29 -3.77 -7.78 -15.60
CA TRP A 29 -3.99 -8.72 -16.69
C TRP A 29 -5.00 -8.14 -17.68
N PRO A 30 -5.10 -8.69 -18.91
CA PRO A 30 -6.07 -8.21 -19.90
C PRO A 30 -7.53 -8.20 -19.41
N SER A 31 -7.88 -9.15 -18.54
CA SER A 31 -9.25 -9.42 -18.08
C SER A 31 -9.49 -9.14 -16.59
N VAL A 32 -8.44 -8.82 -15.82
CA VAL A 32 -8.58 -8.54 -14.38
C VAL A 32 -7.45 -7.61 -13.90
N SER A 33 -7.79 -6.65 -13.04
CA SER A 33 -6.84 -5.77 -12.37
C SER A 33 -6.96 -5.92 -10.86
N ILE A 34 -5.87 -6.28 -10.21
CA ILE A 34 -5.81 -6.51 -8.76
C ILE A 34 -4.83 -5.51 -8.15
N LEU A 35 -5.29 -4.78 -7.13
CA LEU A 35 -4.41 -3.97 -6.30
C LEU A 35 -3.95 -4.80 -5.11
N LEU A 36 -2.64 -5.00 -4.96
CA LEU A 36 -2.05 -5.61 -3.78
C LEU A 36 -1.64 -4.50 -2.81
N ASP A 37 -2.24 -4.52 -1.63
CA ASP A 37 -2.06 -3.58 -0.53
C ASP A 37 -2.39 -2.11 -0.88
N CYS A 38 -2.62 -1.32 0.18
CA CYS A 38 -2.83 0.11 0.12
C CYS A 38 -1.70 0.79 0.92
N ALA A 39 -1.21 1.93 0.45
CA ALA A 39 -0.11 2.65 1.10
C ALA A 39 -0.58 3.96 1.72
N LEU A 40 -0.07 4.23 2.91
CA LEU A 40 -0.30 5.44 3.68
C LEU A 40 0.98 5.83 4.43
N ASP A 41 1.49 7.01 4.12
CA ASP A 41 2.69 7.54 4.75
C ASP A 41 2.34 8.55 5.85
N LEU A 42 2.55 8.11 7.09
CA LEU A 42 2.36 8.90 8.31
C LEU A 42 3.60 9.72 8.70
N SER A 43 4.71 9.63 7.96
CA SER A 43 5.93 10.41 8.26
C SER A 43 5.72 11.93 8.12
N SER A 44 4.73 12.34 7.32
CA SER A 44 4.23 13.73 7.23
C SER A 44 3.86 14.32 8.59
N LEU A 45 3.39 13.49 9.53
CA LEU A 45 3.05 13.93 10.90
C LEU A 45 4.25 14.50 11.65
N ALA A 46 5.49 14.12 11.30
CA ALA A 46 6.71 14.65 11.90
C ALA A 46 6.98 16.13 11.54
N SER A 47 6.32 16.66 10.50
CA SER A 47 6.40 18.08 10.14
C SER A 47 5.50 18.98 10.97
N TYR A 48 4.59 18.41 11.77
CA TYR A 48 3.67 19.15 12.62
C TYR A 48 4.20 19.34 14.03
N LEU A 49 3.83 20.45 14.67
CA LEU A 49 4.17 20.67 16.07
C LEU A 49 3.43 19.64 16.94
N PRO A 50 4.09 18.90 17.85
CA PRO A 50 3.42 17.84 18.60
C PRO A 50 2.30 18.36 19.52
N GLU A 51 1.20 17.62 19.59
CA GLU A 51 0.00 18.03 20.33
C GLU A 51 0.15 18.00 21.86
N THR A 52 1.05 17.15 22.38
CA THR A 52 1.35 17.05 23.82
C THR A 52 1.88 18.36 24.44
N PHE A 53 2.06 19.40 23.62
CA PHE A 53 2.59 20.68 24.03
C PHE A 53 1.64 21.86 23.75
N LYS A 54 0.39 21.81 24.24
CA LYS A 54 -0.36 23.04 24.58
C LYS A 54 0.26 23.83 25.74
N SER A 55 1.57 23.74 25.95
CA SER A 55 2.23 24.52 26.99
C SER A 55 2.34 25.96 26.52
N ALA A 56 2.05 26.91 27.40
CA ALA A 56 2.30 28.34 27.19
C ALA A 56 3.78 28.67 26.85
N ARG A 57 4.69 27.68 26.89
CA ARG A 57 6.07 27.82 26.44
C ARG A 57 6.15 28.00 24.92
N PHE A 58 5.22 27.42 24.15
CA PHE A 58 5.26 27.47 22.69
C PHE A 58 4.37 28.55 22.07
N SER A 59 3.42 29.12 22.84
CA SER A 59 2.70 30.32 22.39
C SER A 59 3.61 31.55 22.24
N LYS A 60 4.80 31.51 22.86
CA LYS A 60 5.84 32.54 22.78
C LYS A 60 6.94 32.26 21.74
N LEU A 61 6.84 31.16 20.97
CA LEU A 61 7.81 30.90 19.90
C LEU A 61 7.80 32.09 18.94
N ALA A 62 8.97 32.67 18.71
CA ALA A 62 9.10 33.89 17.92
C ALA A 62 8.67 33.63 16.46
N HIS A 63 7.97 34.60 15.89
CA HIS A 63 7.74 34.68 14.45
C HIS A 63 8.99 35.13 13.68
N ASP A 64 10.16 35.24 14.31
CA ASP A 64 11.35 35.90 13.76
C ASP A 64 12.04 35.02 12.70
N HIS A 65 11.42 34.97 11.52
CA HIS A 65 11.87 34.28 10.32
C HIS A 65 11.34 35.06 9.10
N PRO A 66 11.99 35.04 7.93
CA PRO A 66 11.43 35.61 6.69
C PRO A 66 10.05 35.08 6.30
N LEU A 67 9.59 33.99 6.95
CA LEU A 67 8.27 33.38 6.78
C LEU A 67 7.25 33.85 7.84
N SER A 68 7.55 34.90 8.60
CA SER A 68 6.73 35.45 9.69
C SER A 68 5.30 35.83 9.25
N SER A 69 5.10 36.12 7.96
CA SER A 69 3.81 36.40 7.35
C SER A 69 2.88 35.18 7.31
N ILE A 70 3.42 33.96 7.43
CA ILE A 70 2.67 32.70 7.33
C ILE A 70 2.23 32.24 8.72
N LYS A 71 0.92 32.27 8.96
CA LYS A 71 0.32 32.16 10.30
C LYS A 71 0.34 30.76 10.93
N ASN A 72 0.60 29.71 10.16
CA ASN A 72 0.64 28.32 10.62
C ASN A 72 2.05 27.74 10.64
N LEU A 73 3.10 28.56 10.63
CA LEU A 73 4.47 28.10 10.85
C LEU A 73 4.98 28.56 12.21
N LYS A 74 5.64 27.63 12.92
CA LYS A 74 6.29 27.89 14.21
C LYS A 74 7.71 27.36 14.18
N ARG A 75 8.68 28.20 14.55
CA ARG A 75 10.07 27.79 14.71
C ARG A 75 10.28 27.17 16.09
N CYS A 76 10.92 26.01 16.18
CA CYS A 76 11.36 25.39 17.43
C CYS A 76 12.83 24.97 17.30
N GLY A 77 13.73 25.73 17.93
CA GLY A 77 15.17 25.60 17.69
C GLY A 77 15.49 25.94 16.23
N GLU A 78 16.22 25.05 15.56
CA GLU A 78 16.54 25.19 14.12
C GLU A 78 15.47 24.65 13.19
N HIS A 79 14.38 24.07 13.71
CA HIS A 79 13.34 23.46 12.88
C HIS A 79 12.09 24.35 12.77
N ILE A 80 11.38 24.21 11.66
CA ILE A 80 10.09 24.83 11.36
C ILE A 80 9.02 23.75 11.36
N PHE A 81 7.96 23.97 12.14
CA PHE A 81 6.85 23.05 12.29
C PHE A 81 5.53 23.71 11.91
N ILE A 82 4.60 22.88 11.43
CA ILE A 82 3.27 23.31 11.05
C ILE A 82 2.38 23.35 12.30
N ASP A 83 1.70 24.48 12.48
CA ASP A 83 0.67 24.72 13.49
C ASP A 83 -0.71 24.79 12.82
N GLY A 84 -1.19 23.63 12.39
CA GLY A 84 -2.46 23.47 11.68
C GLY A 84 -3.02 22.05 11.83
N PRO A 85 -4.16 21.76 11.19
CA PRO A 85 -4.73 20.41 11.19
C PRO A 85 -3.74 19.42 10.56
N LEU A 86 -3.65 18.23 11.14
CA LEU A 86 -2.75 17.19 10.63
C LEU A 86 -3.23 16.68 9.27
N GLU A 87 -2.28 16.40 8.41
CA GLU A 87 -2.51 15.77 7.13
C GLU A 87 -1.53 14.62 6.95
N VAL A 88 -1.97 13.60 6.22
CA VAL A 88 -1.19 12.40 5.92
C VAL A 88 -0.88 12.36 4.43
N HIS A 89 0.13 11.59 4.05
CA HIS A 89 0.44 11.39 2.63
C HIS A 89 -0.14 10.05 2.17
N SER A 90 -1.38 10.11 1.67
CA SER A 90 -1.95 9.01 0.89
C SER A 90 -1.35 9.02 -0.51
N MET A 91 -1.21 7.83 -1.11
CA MET A 91 -0.76 7.72 -2.49
C MET A 91 -1.66 8.51 -3.47
N PRO A 92 -1.11 9.26 -4.43
CA PRO A 92 -1.91 9.97 -5.42
C PRO A 92 -2.60 9.01 -6.40
N LEU A 93 -3.91 8.82 -6.24
CA LEU A 93 -4.71 7.95 -7.12
C LEU A 93 -5.01 8.51 -8.51
N HIS A 94 -4.63 9.75 -8.83
CA HIS A 94 -4.93 10.34 -10.15
C HIS A 94 -4.27 9.57 -11.32
N CYS A 95 -3.25 8.75 -11.04
CA CYS A 95 -2.62 7.87 -12.02
C CYS A 95 -3.38 6.55 -12.26
N ILE A 96 -4.42 6.25 -11.47
CA ILE A 96 -5.14 4.98 -11.48
C ILE A 96 -6.64 5.25 -11.49
N SER A 97 -7.34 4.73 -12.49
CA SER A 97 -8.80 4.62 -12.40
C SER A 97 -9.14 3.51 -11.42
N MET A 98 -9.58 3.86 -10.23
CA MET A 98 -9.96 2.87 -9.23
C MET A 98 -11.25 2.12 -9.61
N GLU A 99 -12.07 2.68 -10.51
CA GLU A 99 -13.19 2.00 -11.17
C GLU A 99 -12.75 0.75 -11.93
N SER A 100 -11.50 0.74 -12.43
CA SER A 100 -10.94 -0.40 -13.18
C SER A 100 -10.32 -1.49 -12.30
N VAL A 101 -10.28 -1.31 -10.97
CA VAL A 101 -9.70 -2.29 -10.04
C VAL A 101 -10.79 -3.26 -9.58
N ASP A 102 -10.63 -4.53 -9.92
CA ASP A 102 -11.59 -5.60 -9.61
C ASP A 102 -11.52 -6.07 -8.15
N ALA A 103 -10.30 -6.12 -7.61
CA ALA A 103 -10.07 -6.57 -6.25
C ALA A 103 -8.90 -5.84 -5.59
N ILE A 104 -9.00 -5.64 -4.28
CA ILE A 104 -7.89 -5.23 -3.43
C ILE A 104 -7.53 -6.41 -2.52
N LEU A 105 -6.27 -6.84 -2.53
CA LEU A 105 -5.75 -7.88 -1.63
C LEU A 105 -4.95 -7.22 -0.52
N ILE A 106 -5.41 -7.32 0.73
CA ILE A 106 -4.76 -6.70 1.88
C ILE A 106 -3.91 -7.75 2.59
N SER A 107 -2.60 -7.50 2.65
CA SER A 107 -1.63 -8.42 3.23
C SER A 107 -1.47 -8.24 4.73
N ASN A 108 -1.77 -7.06 5.29
CA ASN A 108 -1.61 -6.76 6.72
C ASN A 108 -2.44 -5.53 7.14
N TRP A 109 -2.56 -5.31 8.46
CA TRP A 109 -3.38 -4.23 9.02
C TRP A 109 -2.86 -2.82 8.71
N MET A 110 -1.53 -2.64 8.52
CA MET A 110 -0.95 -1.32 8.16
C MET A 110 -1.31 -0.92 6.73
N SER A 111 -1.53 -1.90 5.85
CA SER A 111 -2.12 -1.64 4.54
C SER A 111 -3.62 -1.35 4.67
N LEU A 112 -4.31 -2.06 5.57
CA LEU A 112 -5.75 -1.88 5.75
C LEU A 112 -6.10 -0.45 6.19
N ILE A 113 -5.34 0.18 7.09
CA ILE A 113 -5.61 1.56 7.56
C ILE A 113 -5.64 2.60 6.43
N ALA A 114 -5.03 2.30 5.28
CA ALA A 114 -5.04 3.17 4.12
C ALA A 114 -6.31 3.00 3.25
N LEU A 115 -7.08 1.92 3.44
CA LEU A 115 -8.18 1.50 2.57
C LEU A 115 -9.21 2.61 2.25
N PRO A 116 -9.66 3.44 3.20
CA PRO A 116 -10.64 4.48 2.88
C PRO A 116 -10.16 5.47 1.81
N PHE A 117 -8.85 5.75 1.75
CA PHE A 117 -8.28 6.59 0.68
C PHE A 117 -8.38 5.95 -0.71
N PHE A 118 -8.52 4.63 -0.78
CA PHE A 118 -8.61 3.85 -2.01
C PHE A 118 -10.05 3.50 -2.39
N THR A 119 -11.00 3.51 -1.45
CA THR A 119 -12.40 3.14 -1.74
C THR A 119 -13.34 4.34 -1.81
N GLU A 120 -13.17 5.32 -0.93
CA GLU A 120 -14.14 6.39 -0.76
C GLU A 120 -13.87 7.53 -1.73
N ASN A 121 -14.90 7.91 -2.48
CA ASN A 121 -14.83 8.94 -3.53
C ASN A 121 -13.80 8.64 -4.65
N THR A 122 -13.48 7.37 -4.90
CA THR A 122 -12.53 6.94 -5.94
C THR A 122 -13.19 6.25 -7.14
N GLY A 123 -14.47 5.88 -7.04
CA GLY A 123 -15.18 5.05 -8.02
C GLY A 123 -14.89 3.54 -7.87
N PHE A 124 -14.20 3.11 -6.82
CA PHE A 124 -13.97 1.69 -6.58
C PHE A 124 -15.29 0.91 -6.35
N HIS A 125 -15.48 -0.15 -7.13
CA HIS A 125 -16.63 -1.06 -7.02
C HIS A 125 -16.23 -2.54 -6.83
N GLY A 126 -14.93 -2.81 -6.74
CA GLY A 126 -14.40 -4.16 -6.54
C GLY A 126 -14.60 -4.70 -5.11
N THR A 127 -14.08 -5.90 -4.90
CA THR A 127 -14.11 -6.56 -3.58
C THR A 127 -12.75 -6.42 -2.88
N VAL A 128 -12.75 -6.16 -1.59
CA VAL A 128 -11.52 -6.13 -0.78
C VAL A 128 -11.40 -7.46 -0.04
N TYR A 129 -10.25 -8.12 -0.12
CA TYR A 129 -9.99 -9.37 0.60
C TYR A 129 -8.94 -9.15 1.68
N ALA A 130 -9.23 -9.59 2.89
CA ALA A 130 -8.32 -9.55 4.03
C ALA A 130 -8.57 -10.77 4.94
N THR A 131 -7.55 -11.17 5.69
CA THR A 131 -7.76 -12.20 6.72
C THR A 131 -8.56 -11.64 7.89
N ASP A 132 -9.29 -12.52 8.59
CA ASP A 132 -10.12 -12.14 9.73
C ASP A 132 -9.36 -11.30 10.77
N PRO A 133 -8.16 -11.71 11.23
CA PRO A 133 -7.44 -10.93 12.25
C PRO A 133 -6.94 -9.59 11.70
N THR A 134 -6.63 -9.51 10.40
CA THR A 134 -6.22 -8.25 9.76
C THR A 134 -7.36 -7.24 9.78
N LEU A 135 -8.59 -7.68 9.49
CA LEU A 135 -9.77 -6.81 9.56
C LEU A 135 -10.03 -6.31 10.98
N TYR A 136 -10.01 -7.20 11.97
CA TYR A 136 -10.28 -6.81 13.36
C TYR A 136 -9.21 -5.87 13.92
N ILE A 137 -7.92 -6.19 13.71
CA ILE A 137 -6.82 -5.34 14.18
C ILE A 137 -6.84 -4.00 13.44
N GLY A 138 -7.01 -4.01 12.12
CA GLY A 138 -7.03 -2.77 11.33
C GLY A 138 -8.17 -1.85 11.76
N ARG A 139 -9.38 -2.37 12.02
CA ARG A 139 -10.50 -1.57 12.56
C ARG A 139 -10.12 -0.89 13.87
N LEU A 140 -9.56 -1.62 14.83
CA LEU A 140 -9.16 -1.05 16.13
C LEU A 140 -8.13 0.08 15.95
N ILE A 141 -7.16 -0.11 15.05
CA ILE A 141 -6.16 0.92 14.78
C ILE A 141 -6.78 2.13 14.04
N MET A 142 -7.69 1.91 13.10
CA MET A 142 -8.41 3.00 12.43
C MET A 142 -9.22 3.84 13.44
N GLU A 143 -9.90 3.19 14.38
CA GLU A 143 -10.68 3.84 15.43
C GLU A 143 -9.78 4.70 16.34
N GLU A 144 -8.65 4.15 16.80
CA GLU A 144 -7.66 4.90 17.61
C GLU A 144 -7.04 6.08 16.83
N LEU A 145 -6.72 5.87 15.54
CA LEU A 145 -6.20 6.95 14.70
C LEU A 145 -7.23 8.06 14.53
N LEU A 146 -8.49 7.72 14.23
CA LEU A 146 -9.59 8.69 14.13
C LEU A 146 -9.73 9.49 15.42
N GLU A 147 -9.74 8.84 16.59
CA GLU A 147 -9.79 9.52 17.88
C GLU A 147 -8.58 10.44 18.10
N PHE A 148 -7.39 10.01 17.68
CA PHE A 148 -6.18 10.84 17.72
C PHE A 148 -6.31 12.10 16.84
N PHE A 149 -6.77 11.96 15.60
CA PHE A 149 -6.97 13.09 14.68
C PHE A 149 -8.10 14.02 15.15
N ASP A 150 -9.21 13.49 15.64
CA ASP A 150 -10.36 14.26 16.14
C ASP A 150 -10.01 15.12 17.37
N ARG A 151 -9.08 14.66 18.21
CA ARG A 151 -8.59 15.43 19.36
C ARG A 151 -7.81 16.69 18.97
N ILE A 152 -7.30 16.77 17.75
CA ILE A 152 -6.45 17.86 17.30
C ILE A 152 -7.33 18.99 16.78
N ASN A 153 -7.66 19.90 17.70
CA ASN A 153 -8.39 21.11 17.39
C ASN A 153 -7.41 22.24 17.00
N ARG A 154 -6.97 22.25 15.74
CA ARG A 154 -6.18 23.34 15.16
C ARG A 154 -6.85 23.90 13.94
N GLU A 155 -7.00 25.23 13.94
CA GLU A 155 -7.62 25.94 12.84
C GLU A 155 -6.75 25.88 11.58
N HIS A 156 -7.40 25.67 10.44
CA HIS A 156 -6.76 25.84 9.15
C HIS A 156 -6.50 27.33 8.88
N LYS A 157 -5.24 27.73 8.79
CA LYS A 157 -4.83 29.13 8.58
C LYS A 157 -4.25 29.40 7.19
N GLY A 158 -4.58 28.54 6.22
CA GLY A 158 -4.14 28.64 4.83
C GLY A 158 -3.08 27.60 4.42
N ASN A 159 -2.82 27.53 3.12
CA ASN A 159 -1.94 26.56 2.46
C ASN A 159 -0.67 27.19 1.87
N GLU A 160 -0.40 28.48 2.14
CA GLU A 160 0.72 29.22 1.57
C GLU A 160 2.06 28.56 1.88
N TRP A 161 2.20 27.97 3.08
CA TRP A 161 3.42 27.22 3.45
C TRP A 161 3.69 25.99 2.57
N LYS A 162 2.68 25.45 1.89
CA LYS A 162 2.81 24.30 0.97
C LYS A 162 3.39 24.71 -0.38
N GLU A 163 3.57 25.99 -0.66
CA GLU A 163 4.23 26.42 -1.88
C GLU A 163 5.69 25.96 -1.90
N MET A 164 6.13 25.50 -3.08
CA MET A 164 7.43 24.84 -3.25
C MET A 164 8.60 25.74 -2.84
N ASP A 165 8.49 27.04 -3.11
CA ASP A 165 9.51 28.03 -2.76
C ASP A 165 9.55 28.32 -1.26
N ILE A 166 8.53 27.92 -0.50
CA ILE A 166 8.45 28.10 0.94
C ILE A 166 8.95 26.85 1.67
N PHE A 167 8.31 25.68 1.50
CA PHE A 167 8.67 24.51 2.32
C PHE A 167 10.08 23.98 2.04
N LYS A 168 10.64 24.23 0.85
CA LYS A 168 12.04 23.89 0.54
C LYS A 168 13.07 24.71 1.33
N THR A 169 12.65 25.81 1.95
CA THR A 169 13.51 26.61 2.83
C THR A 169 13.54 26.07 4.27
N PHE A 170 12.73 25.06 4.60
CA PHE A 170 12.68 24.52 5.95
C PHE A 170 13.94 23.72 6.25
N PRO A 171 14.62 23.96 7.38
CA PRO A 171 15.79 23.17 7.77
C PRO A 171 15.46 21.69 7.99
N ASN A 172 14.25 21.39 8.43
CA ASN A 172 13.64 20.05 8.47
C ASN A 172 12.66 19.90 7.29
N LEU A 173 13.18 19.52 6.13
CA LEU A 173 12.36 19.33 4.94
C LEU A 173 11.26 18.29 5.19
N PRO A 174 10.01 18.54 4.74
CA PRO A 174 8.97 17.53 4.71
C PRO A 174 9.41 16.22 4.04
N SER A 175 8.93 15.08 4.55
CA SER A 175 9.29 13.75 4.04
C SER A 175 8.77 13.46 2.62
N SER A 176 7.72 14.16 2.21
CA SER A 176 7.15 14.14 0.87
C SER A 176 6.54 15.51 0.52
N ASP A 177 6.06 15.68 -0.71
CA ASP A 177 5.50 16.96 -1.18
C ASP A 177 4.22 17.31 -0.39
N PRO A 178 4.21 18.38 0.40
CA PRO A 178 3.04 18.74 1.23
C PRO A 178 1.77 19.05 0.43
N ARG A 179 1.91 19.34 -0.86
CA ARG A 179 0.77 19.58 -1.78
C ARG A 179 0.01 18.29 -2.09
N GLU A 180 0.63 17.13 -1.89
CA GLU A 180 -0.01 15.83 -2.03
C GLU A 180 -0.65 15.34 -0.72
N TRP A 181 -0.38 16.01 0.40
CA TRP A 181 -0.94 15.63 1.69
C TRP A 181 -2.42 15.97 1.77
N ARG A 182 -3.16 15.17 2.52
CA ARG A 182 -4.61 15.30 2.67
C ARG A 182 -5.03 15.09 4.12
N PRO A 183 -6.16 15.67 4.54
CA PRO A 183 -6.77 15.34 5.82
C PRO A 183 -6.99 13.83 5.96
N PHE A 184 -6.99 13.35 7.20
CA PHE A 184 -7.40 11.99 7.49
C PHE A 184 -8.88 11.78 7.11
N TYR A 185 -9.24 10.55 6.74
CA TYR A 185 -10.62 10.21 6.40
C TYR A 185 -11.52 10.27 7.64
N SER A 186 -12.84 10.32 7.42
CA SER A 186 -13.83 10.35 8.50
C SER A 186 -14.17 8.95 9.01
N ARG A 187 -14.85 8.89 10.18
CA ARG A 187 -15.42 7.63 10.68
C ARG A 187 -16.41 6.99 9.69
N ALA A 188 -17.19 7.80 8.97
CA ALA A 188 -18.11 7.29 7.96
C ALA A 188 -17.35 6.65 6.78
N ASP A 189 -16.26 7.27 6.33
CA ASP A 189 -15.40 6.71 5.29
C ASP A 189 -14.78 5.37 5.72
N MET A 190 -14.32 5.28 6.97
CA MET A 190 -13.83 4.05 7.58
C MET A 190 -14.93 2.96 7.54
N GLU A 191 -16.10 3.24 8.11
CA GLU A 191 -17.20 2.28 8.18
C GLU A 191 -17.61 1.79 6.79
N ASN A 192 -17.82 2.71 5.84
CA ASN A 192 -18.17 2.39 4.46
C ASN A 192 -17.10 1.53 3.78
N SER A 193 -15.82 1.89 3.90
CA SER A 193 -14.72 1.13 3.29
C SER A 193 -14.66 -0.31 3.83
N LEU A 194 -14.90 -0.51 5.12
CA LEU A 194 -14.85 -1.82 5.77
C LEU A 194 -16.03 -2.74 5.39
N THR A 195 -17.17 -2.19 4.96
CA THR A 195 -18.28 -3.01 4.42
C THR A 195 -17.92 -3.74 3.13
N ARG A 196 -16.88 -3.29 2.42
CA ARG A 196 -16.38 -3.91 1.18
C ARG A 196 -15.40 -5.05 1.42
N VAL A 197 -15.00 -5.27 2.68
CA VAL A 197 -14.03 -6.28 3.05
C VAL A 197 -14.71 -7.64 3.20
N GLN A 198 -14.40 -8.54 2.29
CA GLN A 198 -14.65 -9.96 2.43
C GLN A 198 -13.49 -10.62 3.19
N MET A 199 -13.83 -11.15 4.35
CA MET A 199 -12.96 -11.93 5.19
C MET A 199 -12.60 -13.26 4.52
N THR A 200 -11.33 -13.67 4.60
CA THR A 200 -10.87 -14.97 4.11
C THR A 200 -9.99 -15.70 5.12
N SER A 201 -10.16 -17.02 5.19
CA SER A 201 -9.31 -17.90 5.96
C SER A 201 -7.96 -18.14 5.27
N PHE A 202 -6.93 -18.46 6.05
CA PHE A 202 -5.67 -18.90 5.45
C PHE A 202 -5.87 -20.14 4.59
N ARG A 203 -5.25 -20.13 3.40
CA ARG A 203 -5.29 -21.18 2.37
C ARG A 203 -6.66 -21.39 1.72
N GLU A 204 -7.66 -20.60 2.09
CA GLU A 204 -8.90 -20.52 1.33
C GLU A 204 -8.62 -19.85 -0.02
N SER A 205 -9.14 -20.44 -1.08
CA SER A 205 -9.03 -19.87 -2.43
C SER A 205 -10.28 -19.05 -2.71
N VAL A 206 -10.11 -17.73 -2.86
CA VAL A 206 -11.17 -16.81 -3.28
C VAL A 206 -11.13 -16.63 -4.79
N ASN A 207 -12.30 -16.56 -5.41
CA ASN A 207 -12.45 -16.37 -6.84
C ASN A 207 -12.64 -14.87 -7.16
N ILE A 208 -11.80 -14.32 -8.04
CA ILE A 208 -11.84 -12.95 -8.52
C ILE A 208 -12.43 -12.96 -9.94
N HIS A 209 -13.73 -12.69 -10.01
CA HIS A 209 -14.52 -12.55 -11.26
C HIS A 209 -14.40 -13.73 -12.26
N GLY A 210 -14.08 -14.94 -11.80
CA GLY A 210 -13.93 -16.14 -12.63
C GLY A 210 -12.65 -16.21 -13.44
N VAL A 211 -11.79 -15.19 -13.35
CA VAL A 211 -10.57 -15.03 -14.19
C VAL A 211 -9.31 -15.35 -13.40
N ALA A 212 -9.34 -15.03 -12.10
CA ALA A 212 -8.25 -15.27 -11.18
C ALA A 212 -8.76 -15.89 -9.89
N SER A 213 -7.87 -16.56 -9.17
CA SER A 213 -8.08 -16.93 -7.77
C SER A 213 -6.91 -16.48 -6.92
N ALA A 214 -7.19 -16.15 -5.67
CA ALA A 214 -6.18 -15.72 -4.72
C ALA A 214 -6.32 -16.51 -3.41
N ALA A 215 -5.21 -16.81 -2.75
CA ALA A 215 -5.22 -17.46 -1.45
C ALA A 215 -4.19 -16.82 -0.51
N ALA A 216 -4.60 -16.57 0.73
CA ALA A 216 -3.76 -15.98 1.76
C ALA A 216 -2.93 -17.04 2.49
N TYR A 217 -1.62 -16.86 2.59
CA TYR A 217 -0.72 -17.72 3.36
C TYR A 217 -0.05 -16.89 4.44
N SER A 218 -0.08 -17.36 5.70
CA SER A 218 0.54 -16.63 6.81
C SER A 218 1.97 -16.22 6.49
N SER A 219 2.30 -14.94 6.70
CA SER A 219 3.64 -14.42 6.48
C SER A 219 4.54 -14.56 7.71
N GLY A 220 3.96 -14.79 8.89
CA GLY A 220 4.66 -14.79 10.18
C GLY A 220 5.10 -13.41 10.67
N TYR A 221 4.80 -12.33 9.93
CA TYR A 221 5.27 -10.97 10.25
C TYR A 221 4.50 -10.32 11.41
N SER A 222 3.16 -10.44 11.40
CA SER A 222 2.29 -10.00 12.49
C SER A 222 0.99 -10.80 12.48
N ILE A 223 0.18 -10.67 13.53
CA ILE A 223 -1.10 -11.40 13.63
C ILE A 223 -1.99 -11.05 12.43
N GLY A 224 -2.49 -12.09 11.75
CA GLY A 224 -3.31 -11.95 10.55
C GLY A 224 -2.54 -11.72 9.25
N SER A 225 -1.28 -11.27 9.30
CA SER A 225 -0.54 -10.94 8.09
C SER A 225 -0.33 -12.13 7.17
N CYS A 226 -0.40 -11.89 5.86
CA CYS A 226 -0.30 -12.91 4.84
C CYS A 226 0.58 -12.49 3.65
N ASN A 227 0.95 -13.47 2.84
CA ASN A 227 1.35 -13.30 1.46
C ASN A 227 0.23 -13.86 0.57
N TRP A 228 0.00 -13.23 -0.57
CA TRP A 228 -1.01 -13.67 -1.52
C TRP A 228 -0.38 -14.52 -2.61
N ILE A 229 -0.98 -15.69 -2.84
CA ILE A 229 -0.72 -16.48 -4.04
C ILE A 229 -1.85 -16.20 -5.01
N ILE A 230 -1.53 -15.71 -6.21
CA ILE A 230 -2.51 -15.42 -7.25
C ILE A 230 -2.33 -16.41 -8.40
N HIS A 231 -3.41 -17.08 -8.75
CA HIS A 231 -3.53 -17.93 -9.93
C HIS A 231 -4.42 -17.23 -10.94
N THR A 232 -3.96 -17.14 -12.19
CA THR A 232 -4.78 -16.66 -13.30
C THR A 232 -4.93 -17.76 -14.33
N GLU A 233 -6.03 -17.75 -15.08
CA GLU A 233 -6.11 -18.57 -16.27
C GLU A 233 -5.06 -18.08 -17.29
N CYS A 234 -4.30 -19.01 -17.87
CA CYS A 234 -3.36 -18.71 -18.93
C CYS A 234 -4.10 -18.59 -20.25
N GLU A 235 -4.02 -17.43 -20.91
CA GLU A 235 -4.30 -17.38 -22.35
C GLU A 235 -3.15 -18.11 -23.05
N LYS A 236 -3.46 -19.20 -23.75
CA LYS A 236 -2.46 -20.03 -24.43
C LYS A 236 -1.94 -19.29 -25.65
N VAL A 237 -0.94 -18.41 -25.49
CA VAL A 237 -0.28 -17.77 -26.64
C VAL A 237 0.41 -18.86 -27.46
N ARG A 238 -0.12 -19.11 -28.66
CA ARG A 238 0.47 -20.02 -29.64
C ARG A 238 1.75 -19.35 -30.14
N GLN A 239 2.91 -19.78 -29.64
CA GLN A 239 4.18 -19.37 -30.24
C GLN A 239 4.24 -20.02 -31.63
N GLU A 240 3.88 -19.26 -32.67
CA GLU A 240 4.29 -19.58 -34.03
C GLU A 240 5.80 -19.40 -34.09
N SER A 241 6.50 -20.53 -33.94
CA SER A 241 7.87 -20.80 -34.38
C SER A 241 8.79 -19.59 -34.58
N LEU A 242 9.44 -19.14 -33.51
CA LEU A 242 10.87 -18.82 -33.62
C LEU A 242 11.64 -20.11 -33.34
N LYS A 243 11.66 -20.99 -34.35
CA LYS A 243 12.84 -21.83 -34.54
C LYS A 243 13.93 -20.91 -35.07
N ASP A 244 15.16 -21.25 -34.72
CA ASP A 244 16.38 -20.61 -35.19
C ASP A 244 16.81 -19.40 -34.36
N SER A 245 17.44 -19.68 -33.21
CA SER A 245 18.88 -19.46 -33.08
C SER A 245 19.35 -19.88 -31.69
N SER A 246 20.14 -20.93 -31.66
CA SER A 246 20.97 -21.38 -30.54
C SER A 246 21.89 -20.25 -30.03
N SER A 247 21.75 -19.82 -28.76
CA SER A 247 22.86 -19.53 -27.84
C SER A 247 22.40 -18.84 -26.53
N THR A 248 22.63 -19.56 -25.43
CA THR A 248 23.18 -19.07 -24.14
C THR A 248 22.50 -17.90 -23.39
N SER A 249 21.82 -18.20 -22.27
CA SER A 249 22.02 -17.44 -21.02
C SER A 249 21.74 -18.32 -19.79
N ASN A 250 22.76 -18.50 -18.95
CA ASN A 250 22.79 -19.41 -17.79
C ASN A 250 22.42 -18.75 -16.46
N SER A 251 21.84 -17.54 -16.45
CA SER A 251 21.53 -16.82 -15.20
C SER A 251 20.13 -17.10 -14.63
N SER A 252 19.17 -17.49 -15.47
CA SER A 252 17.78 -17.72 -15.04
C SER A 252 17.59 -19.01 -14.23
N HIS A 253 18.47 -20.00 -14.40
CA HIS A 253 18.34 -21.32 -13.77
C HIS A 253 18.60 -21.32 -12.25
N HIS A 254 19.48 -20.44 -11.75
CA HIS A 254 19.83 -20.42 -10.32
C HIS A 254 18.73 -19.82 -9.44
N TYR A 255 18.04 -18.77 -9.92
CA TYR A 255 16.89 -18.19 -9.20
C TYR A 255 15.69 -19.15 -9.15
N TRP A 256 15.51 -19.97 -10.18
CA TRP A 256 14.41 -20.95 -10.24
C TRP A 256 14.54 -22.05 -9.19
N LEU A 257 15.75 -22.57 -8.97
CA LEU A 257 16.00 -23.66 -8.03
C LEU A 257 15.88 -23.23 -6.56
N SER A 258 16.32 -22.02 -6.21
CA SER A 258 16.13 -21.48 -4.86
C SER A 258 14.65 -21.19 -4.57
N TRP A 259 13.94 -20.67 -5.57
CA TRP A 259 12.50 -20.40 -5.49
C TRP A 259 11.66 -21.67 -5.35
N LEU A 260 11.96 -22.73 -6.12
CA LEU A 260 11.34 -24.05 -5.96
C LEU A 260 11.60 -24.65 -4.57
N ARG A 261 12.84 -24.56 -4.07
CA ARG A 261 13.16 -25.05 -2.71
C ARG A 261 12.30 -24.36 -1.66
N TRP A 262 12.15 -23.05 -1.74
CA TRP A 262 11.30 -22.30 -0.82
C TRP A 262 9.82 -22.71 -0.95
N LEU A 263 9.31 -22.89 -2.17
CA LEU A 263 7.95 -23.41 -2.37
C LEU A 263 7.77 -24.82 -1.80
N GLN A 264 8.80 -25.65 -1.86
CA GLN A 264 8.77 -27.00 -1.30
C GLN A 264 8.87 -26.99 0.24
N GLU A 265 9.66 -26.08 0.82
CA GLU A 265 9.74 -25.82 2.27
C GLU A 265 8.40 -25.36 2.84
N GLN A 266 7.66 -24.54 2.08
CA GLN A 266 6.32 -24.08 2.44
C GLN A 266 5.21 -25.11 2.11
N ASP A 267 5.57 -26.29 1.58
CA ASP A 267 4.66 -27.31 1.06
C ASP A 267 3.71 -26.80 -0.07
N ILE A 268 4.07 -25.68 -0.70
CA ILE A 268 3.36 -25.03 -1.82
C ILE A 268 3.57 -25.79 -3.13
N SER A 269 4.66 -26.57 -3.28
CA SER A 269 4.92 -27.33 -4.51
C SER A 269 3.81 -28.31 -4.88
N LYS A 270 3.01 -28.77 -3.91
CA LYS A 270 1.84 -29.64 -4.15
C LYS A 270 0.63 -28.89 -4.73
N LEU A 271 0.59 -27.57 -4.58
CA LEU A 271 -0.44 -26.68 -5.13
C LEU A 271 -0.15 -26.27 -6.58
N LEU A 272 1.10 -26.43 -7.01
CA LEU A 272 1.48 -26.30 -8.42
C LEU A 272 0.90 -27.47 -9.21
N GLY A 273 -0.31 -27.28 -9.74
CA GLY A 273 -0.87 -28.16 -10.76
C GLY A 273 0.01 -28.22 -12.01
N PRO A 274 -0.27 -29.15 -12.95
CA PRO A 274 0.51 -29.31 -14.19
C PRO A 274 0.44 -28.10 -15.14
N THR A 275 -0.40 -27.11 -14.85
CA THR A 275 -0.54 -25.85 -15.60
C THR A 275 0.32 -24.76 -14.97
N PRO A 276 1.32 -24.21 -15.69
CA PRO A 276 2.09 -23.10 -15.16
C PRO A 276 1.29 -21.80 -15.26
N SER A 277 0.79 -21.34 -14.12
CA SER A 277 0.43 -19.95 -13.83
C SER A 277 0.42 -19.76 -12.31
N LEU A 278 1.61 -19.57 -11.74
CA LEU A 278 1.78 -19.17 -10.35
C LEU A 278 2.54 -17.84 -10.33
N VAL A 279 1.85 -16.76 -9.98
CA VAL A 279 2.50 -15.49 -9.63
C VAL A 279 2.44 -15.39 -8.10
N VAL A 280 3.55 -15.73 -7.44
CA VAL A 280 3.69 -15.51 -5.99
C VAL A 280 4.09 -14.06 -5.80
N ILE A 281 3.24 -13.27 -5.14
CA ILE A 281 3.57 -11.88 -4.83
C ILE A 281 3.70 -11.78 -3.32
N LYS A 282 4.95 -11.68 -2.90
CA LYS A 282 5.33 -11.48 -1.51
C LYS A 282 5.28 -9.99 -1.23
N ALA A 283 4.25 -9.54 -0.50
CA ALA A 283 4.15 -8.17 -0.05
C ALA A 283 5.09 -7.88 1.14
N ILE A 284 5.32 -8.87 2.01
CA ILE A 284 6.05 -8.62 3.25
C ILE A 284 7.46 -9.21 3.14
N PRO A 285 8.53 -8.40 3.05
CA PRO A 285 9.88 -8.91 3.18
C PRO A 285 10.02 -9.54 4.57
N PHE A 286 10.48 -10.80 4.64
CA PHE A 286 10.78 -11.42 5.92
C PHE A 286 11.86 -10.56 6.60
N SER A 287 11.56 -10.01 7.78
CA SER A 287 12.60 -9.70 8.73
C SER A 287 13.15 -11.04 9.23
N ILE A 288 14.38 -11.38 8.84
CA ILE A 288 15.13 -12.42 9.55
C ILE A 288 15.33 -11.85 10.96
N ILE A 289 14.65 -12.43 11.95
CA ILE A 289 15.01 -12.27 13.36
C ILE A 289 16.34 -12.98 13.57
#